data_AF-A0A3E1EMJ8-F1
#
_entry.id   AF-A0A3E1EMJ8-F1
#
_cell.length_a   1.000
_cell.length_b   1.000
_cell.length_c   1.000
_cell.angle_alpha   90.00
_cell.angle_beta   90.00
_cell.angle_gamma   90.00
#
_symmetry.space_group_name_H-M   'P 1'
#
loop_
_entity.id
_entity.type
_entity.pdbx_description
1 polymer ?
#
loop_
_entity_poly.entity_id
_entity_poly.type
_entity_poly.pdbx_seq_one_letter_code
_entity_poly.pdbx_strand_id
1 'polypeptide(L)'
;MPSRLTKEEATATDTYAKYIAEPFEGGYGYTIGNGLRRVLLSSLEGAAITSVKIKGAQHEFCSLPGLVEDVTDIVLNLKKVRFSHTEFKEPRLLSISVDRDGVVTAGDIREDQHYSVLNKDLVICTLDRKVKFELEMEVRVGRGFASGEDNKRPDMPIGVIPMDSIFSPVTRVRYGVENSRVGQKTDYDKLVLELWTDGRISPHSALTQASAILRKHLDVFVNYDDSLVEFEAAPETQTEENSELRKLLNMSVNEIELSVRAANCLNNANITSVGQLAMKTEAEMLKYRNFGKKSLNEIKDKLSELGLGLGMKLDPALFDGSGRGGSAFSYFKEDERGGGLDSLITQNLGDEDDEE
;
A
#
# COMPACT_ATOMS: atom_id res chain seq x y z
N MET A 1 -4.16 -7.39 12.13
CA MET A 1 -3.63 -6.87 10.84
C MET A 1 -3.28 -8.06 9.94
N PRO A 2 -3.57 -7.99 8.62
CA PRO A 2 -3.26 -9.09 7.71
C PRO A 2 -1.76 -9.32 7.63
N SER A 3 -1.33 -10.56 7.83
CA SER A 3 0.10 -10.91 7.92
C SER A 3 0.68 -11.42 6.60
N ARG A 4 -0.18 -11.81 5.64
CA ARG A 4 0.28 -12.38 4.37
C ARG A 4 -0.70 -12.14 3.22
N LEU A 5 -0.14 -11.80 2.06
CA LEU A 5 -0.82 -11.86 0.77
C LEU A 5 -0.43 -13.18 0.09
N THR A 6 -1.41 -14.02 -0.24
CA THR A 6 -1.20 -15.29 -0.93
C THR A 6 -1.73 -15.18 -2.36
N LYS A 7 -0.90 -15.51 -3.35
CA LYS A 7 -1.31 -15.61 -4.76
C LYS A 7 -1.67 -17.06 -5.08
N GLU A 8 -2.81 -17.28 -5.72
CA GLU A 8 -3.24 -18.60 -6.17
C GLU A 8 -2.55 -18.95 -7.50
N GLU A 9 -1.36 -19.55 -7.42
CA GLU A 9 -0.54 -19.87 -8.59
C GLU A 9 -1.21 -20.85 -9.56
N ALA A 10 -2.06 -21.76 -9.06
CA ALA A 10 -2.72 -22.78 -9.88
C ALA A 10 -3.61 -22.20 -10.99
N THR A 11 -4.20 -21.03 -10.77
CA THR A 11 -5.07 -20.35 -11.73
C THR A 11 -4.41 -19.13 -12.37
N ALA A 12 -3.18 -18.79 -11.97
CA ALA A 12 -2.51 -17.59 -12.41
C ALA A 12 -2.03 -17.71 -13.87
N THR A 13 -2.24 -16.64 -14.63
CA THR A 13 -1.72 -16.46 -15.99
C THR A 13 -1.07 -15.07 -16.08
N ASP A 14 -0.45 -14.75 -17.21
CA ASP A 14 0.17 -13.43 -17.41
C ASP A 14 -0.83 -12.27 -17.36
N THR A 15 -2.11 -12.55 -17.61
CA THR A 15 -3.19 -11.55 -17.66
C THR A 15 -4.24 -11.72 -16.57
N TYR A 16 -4.16 -12.77 -15.75
CA TYR A 16 -5.11 -13.01 -14.65
C TYR A 16 -4.40 -13.52 -13.39
N ALA A 17 -4.76 -12.96 -12.24
CA ALA A 17 -4.33 -13.50 -10.96
C ALA A 17 -5.42 -13.35 -9.89
N LYS A 18 -5.43 -14.30 -8.96
CA LYS A 18 -6.27 -14.28 -7.76
C LYS A 18 -5.40 -14.18 -6.52
N TYR A 19 -5.73 -13.22 -5.67
CA TYR A 19 -5.03 -12.89 -4.44
C TYR A 19 -5.95 -13.09 -3.24
N ILE A 20 -5.41 -13.62 -2.17
CA ILE A 20 -6.11 -13.86 -0.91
C ILE A 20 -5.32 -13.17 0.19
N ALA A 21 -5.99 -12.28 0.93
CA ALA A 21 -5.42 -11.58 2.07
C ALA A 21 -6.30 -11.77 3.30
N GLU A 22 -5.69 -12.29 4.36
CA GLU A 22 -6.32 -12.56 5.66
C GLU A 22 -5.23 -12.56 6.76
N PRO A 23 -5.59 -12.33 8.04
CA PRO A 23 -6.91 -11.91 8.54
C PRO A 23 -7.07 -10.38 8.59
N PHE A 24 -8.20 -9.88 8.10
CA PHE A 24 -8.66 -8.50 8.30
C PHE A 24 -9.64 -8.43 9.46
N GLU A 25 -9.62 -7.33 10.22
CA GLU A 25 -10.71 -7.04 11.17
C GLU A 25 -12.05 -6.91 10.42
N GLY A 26 -13.16 -7.22 11.09
CA GLY A 26 -14.48 -7.19 10.47
C GLY A 26 -14.78 -5.85 9.76
N GLY A 27 -15.21 -5.92 8.51
CA GLY A 27 -15.53 -4.77 7.67
C GLY A 27 -14.34 -4.21 6.87
N TYR A 28 -13.09 -4.45 7.28
CA TYR A 28 -11.92 -3.99 6.52
C TYR A 28 -11.77 -4.71 5.18
N GLY A 29 -12.27 -5.94 5.05
CA GLY A 29 -12.26 -6.65 3.76
C GLY A 29 -12.98 -5.85 2.67
N TYR A 30 -14.14 -5.28 2.99
CA TYR A 30 -14.91 -4.44 2.06
C TYR A 30 -14.22 -3.11 1.77
N THR A 31 -13.71 -2.44 2.81
CA THR A 31 -13.03 -1.14 2.68
C THR A 31 -11.79 -1.25 1.79
N ILE A 32 -10.92 -2.21 2.06
CA ILE A 32 -9.69 -2.44 1.28
C ILE A 32 -10.02 -2.97 -0.11
N GLY A 33 -10.93 -3.95 -0.22
CA GLY A 33 -11.33 -4.52 -1.51
C GLY A 33 -11.93 -3.49 -2.47
N ASN A 34 -12.84 -2.65 -1.98
CA ASN A 34 -13.43 -1.57 -2.77
C ASN A 34 -12.41 -0.47 -3.11
N GLY A 35 -11.56 -0.09 -2.15
CA GLY A 35 -10.49 0.89 -2.36
C GLY A 35 -9.54 0.46 -3.46
N LEU A 36 -9.00 -0.76 -3.37
CA LEU A 36 -8.12 -1.32 -4.39
C LEU A 36 -8.81 -1.45 -5.75
N ARG A 37 -10.06 -1.93 -5.79
CA ARG A 37 -10.83 -2.03 -7.03
C ARG A 37 -10.95 -0.69 -7.76
N ARG A 38 -11.22 0.39 -7.04
CA ARG A 38 -11.32 1.73 -7.64
C ARG A 38 -9.98 2.16 -8.23
N VAL A 39 -8.90 2.08 -7.45
CA VAL A 39 -7.56 2.51 -7.88
C VAL A 39 -7.05 1.69 -9.07
N LEU A 40 -7.26 0.37 -9.05
CA LEU A 40 -6.89 -0.53 -10.14
C LEU A 40 -7.56 -0.15 -11.46
N LEU A 41 -8.84 0.26 -11.44
CA LEU A 41 -9.59 0.61 -12.64
C LEU A 41 -9.32 2.03 -13.14
N SER A 42 -9.00 2.98 -12.24
CA SER A 42 -8.91 4.41 -12.61
C SER A 42 -7.50 4.99 -12.68
N SER A 43 -6.56 4.52 -11.86
CA SER A 43 -5.37 5.31 -11.52
C SER A 43 -4.06 4.77 -12.05
N LEU A 44 -4.07 3.57 -12.65
CA LEU A 44 -2.90 3.01 -13.30
C LEU A 44 -2.61 3.73 -14.62
N GLU A 45 -1.32 3.94 -14.88
CA GLU A 45 -0.85 4.55 -16.12
C GLU A 45 -0.89 3.53 -17.26
N GLY A 46 -1.24 4.00 -18.45
CA GLY A 46 -1.11 3.22 -19.67
C GLY A 46 -1.14 4.10 -20.92
N ALA A 47 -0.71 3.54 -22.04
CA ALA A 47 -0.59 4.24 -23.30
C ALA A 47 -1.76 3.90 -24.24
N ALA A 48 -2.34 4.91 -24.88
CA ALA A 48 -3.43 4.75 -25.86
C ALA A 48 -3.37 5.83 -26.94
N ILE A 49 -4.05 5.57 -28.06
CA ILE A 49 -4.19 6.52 -29.18
C ILE A 49 -5.19 7.60 -28.78
N THR A 50 -4.81 8.87 -28.96
CA THR A 50 -5.65 10.05 -28.65
C THR A 50 -6.26 10.66 -29.89
N SER A 51 -5.53 10.63 -31.00
CA SER A 51 -6.01 11.15 -32.28
C SER A 51 -5.41 10.38 -33.44
N VAL A 52 -6.12 10.40 -34.57
CA VAL A 52 -5.69 9.76 -35.81
C VAL A 52 -5.91 10.69 -36.99
N LYS A 53 -5.01 10.66 -37.96
CA LYS A 53 -5.12 11.37 -39.23
C LYS A 53 -4.90 10.36 -40.34
N ILE A 54 -5.94 10.14 -41.14
CA ILE A 54 -5.92 9.17 -42.24
C ILE A 54 -5.89 9.93 -43.55
N LYS A 55 -4.95 9.61 -44.42
CA LYS A 55 -4.82 10.30 -45.71
C LYS A 55 -6.07 10.08 -46.56
N GLY A 56 -6.73 11.17 -46.93
CA GLY A 56 -7.97 11.15 -47.72
C GLY A 56 -9.25 11.18 -46.88
N ALA A 57 -9.17 11.00 -45.56
CA ALA A 57 -10.30 11.16 -44.65
C ALA A 57 -10.31 12.57 -44.06
N GLN A 58 -11.47 13.25 -44.12
CA GLN A 58 -11.65 14.56 -43.50
C GLN A 58 -12.33 14.48 -42.12
N HIS A 59 -13.08 13.41 -41.87
CA HIS A 59 -13.87 13.16 -40.66
C HIS A 59 -14.11 11.65 -40.47
N GLU A 60 -14.59 11.21 -39.31
CA GLU A 60 -14.78 9.77 -39.04
C GLU A 60 -15.87 9.07 -39.88
N PHE A 61 -16.83 9.83 -40.42
CA PHE A 61 -17.99 9.31 -41.14
C PHE A 61 -17.78 9.13 -42.65
N CYS A 62 -16.54 9.07 -43.13
CA CYS A 62 -16.27 8.88 -44.57
C CYS A 62 -15.80 7.46 -44.89
N SER A 63 -16.07 7.05 -46.12
CA SER A 63 -15.51 5.83 -46.72
C SER A 63 -14.34 6.20 -47.63
N LEU A 64 -13.29 5.38 -47.65
CA LEU A 64 -12.12 5.59 -48.49
C LEU A 64 -12.10 4.60 -49.66
N PRO A 65 -11.90 5.06 -50.91
CA PRO A 65 -11.81 4.14 -52.04
C PRO A 65 -10.64 3.17 -51.88
N GLY A 66 -10.93 1.88 -51.95
CA GLY A 66 -9.92 0.83 -51.84
C GLY A 66 -9.79 0.18 -50.46
N LEU A 67 -10.60 0.62 -49.50
CA LEU A 67 -10.75 -0.03 -48.19
C LEU A 67 -12.09 -0.76 -48.12
N VAL A 68 -12.09 -1.91 -47.46
CA VAL A 68 -13.31 -2.68 -47.20
C VAL A 68 -14.11 -2.07 -46.05
N GLU A 69 -13.41 -1.58 -45.01
CA GLU A 69 -14.01 -0.97 -43.82
C GLU A 69 -14.14 0.56 -43.94
N ASP A 70 -15.14 1.13 -43.27
CA ASP A 70 -15.31 2.58 -43.15
C ASP A 70 -14.34 3.18 -42.13
N VAL A 71 -14.08 4.50 -42.20
CA VAL A 71 -13.16 5.16 -41.27
C VAL A 71 -13.58 4.99 -39.81
N THR A 72 -14.89 4.92 -39.53
CA THR A 72 -15.41 4.66 -38.18
C THR A 72 -14.94 3.29 -37.66
N ASP A 73 -14.98 2.25 -38.48
CA ASP A 73 -14.53 0.90 -38.10
C ASP A 73 -13.02 0.87 -37.86
N ILE A 74 -12.25 1.59 -38.68
CA ILE A 74 -10.80 1.76 -38.50
C ILE A 74 -10.53 2.41 -37.13
N VAL A 75 -11.23 3.50 -36.80
CA VAL A 75 -11.10 4.18 -35.50
C VAL A 75 -11.45 3.22 -34.35
N LEU A 76 -12.52 2.43 -34.48
CA LEU A 76 -12.91 1.43 -33.47
C LEU A 76 -11.88 0.30 -33.31
N ASN A 77 -11.23 -0.13 -34.40
CA ASN A 77 -10.17 -1.13 -34.35
C ASN A 77 -8.88 -0.56 -33.73
N LEU A 78 -8.54 0.69 -34.05
CA LEU A 78 -7.41 1.39 -33.43
C LEU A 78 -7.57 1.51 -31.91
N LYS A 79 -8.80 1.70 -31.38
CA LYS A 79 -9.06 1.69 -29.92
C LYS A 79 -8.64 0.38 -29.24
N LYS A 80 -8.58 -0.73 -29.97
CA LYS A 80 -8.21 -2.06 -29.44
C LYS A 80 -6.69 -2.30 -29.46
N VAL A 81 -5.90 -1.43 -30.09
CA VAL A 81 -4.44 -1.56 -30.12
C VAL A 81 -3.86 -1.29 -28.74
N ARG A 82 -2.96 -2.17 -28.29
CA ARG A 82 -2.36 -2.12 -26.96
C ARG A 82 -0.89 -1.74 -27.09
N PHE A 83 -0.51 -0.64 -26.44
CA PHE A 83 0.86 -0.15 -26.40
C PHE A 83 1.49 -0.41 -25.05
N SER A 84 2.68 -1.01 -25.07
CA SER A 84 3.62 -0.92 -23.95
C SER A 84 4.40 0.39 -24.08
N HIS A 85 4.71 1.03 -22.96
CA HIS A 85 5.47 2.27 -22.94
C HIS A 85 6.61 2.21 -21.93
N THR A 86 7.70 2.93 -22.21
CA THR A 86 8.77 3.17 -21.25
C THR A 86 8.39 4.28 -20.26
N GLU A 87 9.29 4.69 -19.36
CA GLU A 87 9.04 5.81 -18.42
C GLU A 87 8.82 7.18 -19.07
N PHE A 88 8.91 7.25 -20.40
CA PHE A 88 8.71 8.46 -21.19
C PHE A 88 7.21 8.77 -21.30
N LYS A 89 6.80 9.99 -20.93
CA LYS A 89 5.38 10.38 -20.79
C LYS A 89 4.88 11.34 -21.86
N GLU A 90 5.74 11.86 -22.73
CA GLU A 90 5.30 12.83 -23.74
C GLU A 90 4.55 12.13 -24.90
N PRO A 91 3.59 12.82 -25.54
CA PRO A 91 2.91 12.31 -26.72
C PRO A 91 3.89 12.07 -27.87
N ARG A 92 3.67 11.00 -28.65
CA ARG A 92 4.46 10.68 -29.84
C ARG A 92 3.56 10.38 -31.02
N LEU A 93 4.01 10.80 -32.20
CA LEU A 93 3.36 10.48 -33.46
C LEU A 93 3.94 9.18 -34.03
N LEU A 94 3.08 8.18 -34.17
CA LEU A 94 3.39 6.92 -34.87
C LEU A 94 2.69 6.92 -36.23
N SER A 95 3.15 6.08 -37.15
CA SER A 95 2.58 6.01 -38.50
C SER A 95 2.50 4.59 -39.04
N ILE A 96 1.52 4.38 -39.91
CA ILE A 96 1.40 3.23 -40.80
C ILE A 96 1.56 3.77 -42.22
N SER A 97 2.42 3.13 -43.02
CA SER A 97 2.55 3.44 -44.44
C SER A 97 2.79 2.13 -45.19
N VAL A 98 1.75 1.68 -45.88
CA VAL A 98 1.74 0.41 -46.62
C VAL A 98 1.24 0.64 -48.04
N ASP A 99 1.80 -0.10 -48.99
CA ASP A 99 1.40 -0.08 -50.42
C ASP A 99 1.32 -1.52 -50.91
N ARG A 100 0.20 -2.17 -50.57
CA ARG A 100 -0.10 -3.57 -50.91
C ARG A 100 -1.61 -3.78 -50.96
N ASP A 101 -2.03 -4.92 -51.48
CA ASP A 101 -3.37 -5.46 -51.29
C ASP A 101 -3.42 -6.35 -50.04
N GLY A 102 -4.62 -6.54 -49.49
CA GLY A 102 -4.86 -7.41 -48.33
C GLY A 102 -4.87 -6.70 -46.98
N VAL A 103 -4.67 -7.49 -45.92
CA VAL A 103 -4.93 -7.07 -44.53
C VAL A 103 -3.81 -6.17 -43.99
N VAL A 104 -4.20 -5.09 -43.32
CA VAL A 104 -3.33 -4.21 -42.54
C VAL A 104 -3.55 -4.49 -41.07
N THR A 105 -2.46 -4.78 -40.36
CA THR A 105 -2.46 -5.19 -38.97
C THR A 105 -1.77 -4.16 -38.09
N ALA A 106 -1.95 -4.25 -36.77
CA ALA A 106 -1.23 -3.43 -35.81
C ALA A 106 0.29 -3.67 -35.84
N GLY A 107 0.74 -4.82 -36.36
CA GLY A 107 2.15 -5.09 -36.64
C GLY A 107 2.76 -4.23 -37.75
N ASP A 108 1.95 -3.59 -38.61
CA ASP A 108 2.42 -2.67 -39.63
C ASP A 108 2.65 -1.23 -39.09
N ILE A 109 2.37 -1.00 -37.80
CA ILE A 109 2.68 0.27 -37.12
C ILE A 109 4.19 0.41 -36.97
N ARG A 110 4.72 1.56 -37.40
CA ARG A 110 6.13 1.92 -37.16
C ARG A 110 6.29 2.27 -35.68
N GLU A 111 6.80 1.30 -34.93
CA GLU A 111 7.14 1.46 -33.51
C GLU A 111 8.24 2.50 -33.31
N ASP A 112 8.27 3.09 -32.11
CA ASP A 112 9.30 4.01 -31.64
C ASP A 112 10.07 3.35 -30.49
N GLN A 113 11.18 3.93 -30.05
CA GLN A 113 11.95 3.40 -28.92
C GLN A 113 11.16 3.40 -27.59
N HIS A 114 10.15 4.27 -27.49
CA HIS A 114 9.35 4.45 -26.28
C HIS A 114 8.02 3.68 -26.29
N TYR A 115 7.52 3.29 -27.46
CA TYR A 115 6.20 2.68 -27.62
C TYR A 115 6.30 1.42 -28.51
N SER A 116 5.89 0.29 -27.95
CA SER A 116 5.85 -0.99 -28.67
C SER A 116 4.44 -1.57 -28.68
N VAL A 117 4.05 -2.17 -29.81
CA VAL A 117 2.72 -2.76 -30.01
C VAL A 117 2.73 -4.20 -29.49
N LEU A 118 1.82 -4.50 -28.56
CA LEU A 118 1.73 -5.83 -27.95
C LEU A 118 0.92 -6.82 -28.80
N ASN A 119 -0.23 -6.40 -29.34
CA ASN A 119 -1.13 -7.23 -30.14
C ASN A 119 -0.97 -6.97 -31.64
N LYS A 120 0.18 -7.38 -32.18
CA LYS A 120 0.57 -7.14 -33.58
C LYS A 120 -0.34 -7.81 -34.62
N ASP A 121 -1.01 -8.86 -34.22
CA ASP A 121 -1.96 -9.65 -35.02
C ASP A 121 -3.33 -8.97 -35.19
N LEU A 122 -3.62 -7.91 -34.43
CA LEU A 122 -4.89 -7.19 -34.52
C LEU A 122 -5.07 -6.57 -35.91
N VAL A 123 -6.15 -6.94 -36.59
CA VAL A 123 -6.55 -6.35 -37.87
C VAL A 123 -7.07 -4.92 -37.65
N ILE A 124 -6.52 -3.98 -38.41
CA ILE A 124 -6.97 -2.59 -38.44
C ILE A 124 -7.97 -2.38 -39.57
N CYS A 125 -7.59 -2.76 -40.79
CA CYS A 125 -8.41 -2.68 -42.00
C CYS A 125 -7.90 -3.63 -43.09
N THR A 126 -8.64 -3.72 -44.18
CA THR A 126 -8.36 -4.57 -45.34
C THR A 126 -8.41 -3.73 -46.62
N LEU A 127 -7.36 -3.86 -47.43
CA LEU A 127 -7.25 -3.19 -48.73
C LEU A 127 -7.76 -4.13 -49.83
N ASP A 128 -8.79 -3.72 -50.57
CA ASP A 128 -9.44 -4.55 -51.61
C ASP A 128 -8.60 -4.69 -52.89
N ARG A 129 -7.68 -3.75 -53.10
CA ARG A 129 -6.76 -3.65 -54.23
C ARG A 129 -5.49 -2.94 -53.78
N LYS A 130 -4.47 -2.94 -54.63
CA LYS A 130 -3.20 -2.25 -54.34
C LYS A 130 -3.42 -0.73 -54.27
N VAL A 131 -3.47 -0.20 -53.05
CA VAL A 131 -3.61 1.22 -52.74
C VAL A 131 -2.61 1.58 -51.65
N LYS A 132 -2.03 2.79 -51.76
CA LYS A 132 -1.18 3.33 -50.70
C LYS A 132 -2.05 3.81 -49.53
N PHE A 133 -1.93 3.13 -48.39
CA PHE A 133 -2.58 3.51 -47.15
C PHE A 133 -1.58 4.21 -46.22
N GLU A 134 -1.92 5.43 -45.81
CA GLU A 134 -1.10 6.27 -44.92
C GLU A 134 -1.97 6.77 -43.77
N LEU A 135 -1.51 6.48 -42.55
CA LEU A 135 -2.19 6.81 -41.31
C LEU A 135 -1.16 7.31 -40.29
N GLU A 136 -1.43 8.45 -39.68
CA GLU A 136 -0.68 9.01 -38.56
C GLU A 136 -1.54 8.93 -37.30
N MET A 137 -0.95 8.58 -36.16
CA MET A 137 -1.66 8.48 -34.89
C MET A 137 -0.84 9.09 -33.76
N GLU A 138 -1.47 9.84 -32.87
CA GLU A 138 -0.84 10.33 -31.64
C GLU A 138 -1.08 9.34 -30.51
N VAL A 139 -0.02 8.85 -29.88
CA VAL A 139 -0.06 7.99 -28.70
C VAL A 139 0.39 8.80 -27.48
N ARG A 140 -0.37 8.70 -26.39
CA ARG A 140 -0.09 9.40 -25.13
C ARG A 140 -0.20 8.43 -23.94
N VAL A 141 0.59 8.67 -22.90
CA VAL A 141 0.41 8.04 -21.59
C VAL A 141 -0.63 8.83 -20.78
N GLY A 142 -1.63 8.13 -20.27
CA GLY A 142 -2.70 8.72 -19.47
C GLY A 142 -3.15 7.78 -18.36
N ARG A 143 -4.25 8.13 -17.70
CA ARG A 143 -4.89 7.30 -16.66
C ARG A 143 -6.39 7.23 -16.92
N GLY A 144 -7.00 6.10 -16.60
CA GLY A 144 -8.44 5.91 -16.75
C GLY A 144 -8.90 6.03 -18.20
N PHE A 145 -9.79 6.99 -18.44
CA PHE A 145 -10.47 7.22 -19.72
C PHE A 145 -10.44 8.70 -20.07
N ALA A 146 -10.22 9.02 -21.34
CA ALA A 146 -10.44 10.37 -21.89
C ALA A 146 -11.32 10.25 -23.13
N SER A 147 -12.32 11.12 -23.24
CA SER A 147 -13.19 11.17 -24.42
C SER A 147 -12.47 11.81 -25.62
N GLY A 148 -13.02 11.64 -26.82
CA GLY A 148 -12.57 12.37 -28.00
C GLY A 148 -12.60 13.89 -27.81
N GLU A 149 -13.59 14.42 -27.08
CA GLU A 149 -13.65 15.85 -26.75
C GLU A 149 -12.52 16.28 -25.80
N ASP A 150 -12.19 15.47 -24.78
CA ASP A 150 -11.07 15.76 -23.87
C ASP A 150 -9.71 15.74 -24.59
N ASN A 151 -9.60 14.96 -25.67
CA ASN A 151 -8.41 14.83 -26.49
C ASN A 151 -8.29 15.95 -27.53
N LYS A 152 -9.36 16.69 -27.79
CA LYS A 152 -9.40 17.76 -28.80
C LYS A 152 -8.56 18.95 -28.34
N ARG A 153 -7.69 19.44 -29.22
CA ARG A 153 -6.92 20.68 -28.99
C ARG A 153 -7.38 21.78 -29.95
N PRO A 154 -7.38 23.06 -29.53
CA PRO A 154 -7.85 24.17 -30.37
C PRO A 154 -7.00 24.39 -31.64
N ASP A 155 -5.76 23.91 -31.64
CA ASP A 155 -4.80 24.02 -32.73
C ASP A 155 -4.72 22.76 -33.62
N MET A 156 -5.64 21.81 -33.48
CA MET A 156 -5.65 20.60 -34.31
C MET A 156 -5.88 20.91 -35.79
N PRO A 157 -5.02 20.41 -36.70
CA PRO A 157 -5.23 20.53 -38.13
C PRO A 157 -6.53 19.85 -38.58
N ILE A 158 -7.12 20.38 -39.66
CA ILE A 158 -8.26 19.75 -40.32
C ILE A 158 -7.89 18.34 -40.78
N GLY A 159 -8.78 17.38 -40.56
CA GLY A 159 -8.58 15.96 -40.88
C GLY A 159 -7.94 15.13 -39.76
N VAL A 160 -7.60 15.75 -38.62
CA VAL A 160 -7.29 15.01 -37.39
C VAL A 160 -8.60 14.65 -36.68
N ILE A 161 -8.79 13.37 -36.44
CA ILE A 161 -9.96 12.79 -35.79
C ILE A 161 -9.53 12.43 -34.36
N PRO A 162 -9.96 13.20 -33.34
CA PRO A 162 -9.75 12.81 -31.96
C PRO A 162 -10.66 11.64 -31.62
N MET A 163 -10.17 10.71 -30.79
CA MET A 163 -10.89 9.50 -30.44
C MET A 163 -10.81 9.23 -28.95
N ASP A 164 -11.78 8.48 -28.43
CA ASP A 164 -11.72 8.08 -27.02
C ASP A 164 -10.52 7.19 -26.74
N SER A 165 -9.84 7.47 -25.64
CA SER A 165 -8.63 6.77 -25.21
C SER A 165 -8.90 6.00 -23.92
N ILE A 166 -8.67 4.68 -23.97
CA ILE A 166 -8.71 3.80 -22.79
C ILE A 166 -7.26 3.57 -22.35
N PHE A 167 -6.83 4.31 -21.33
CA PHE A 167 -5.48 4.20 -20.78
C PHE A 167 -5.37 3.08 -19.75
N SER A 168 -6.47 2.72 -19.09
CA SER A 168 -6.45 1.70 -18.04
C SER A 168 -6.01 0.32 -18.57
N PRO A 169 -4.90 -0.25 -18.06
CA PRO A 169 -4.41 -1.57 -18.46
C PRO A 169 -5.16 -2.72 -17.76
N VAL A 170 -6.06 -2.40 -16.82
CA VAL A 170 -6.89 -3.35 -16.08
C VAL A 170 -8.28 -3.37 -16.70
N THR A 171 -8.70 -4.55 -17.15
CA THR A 171 -10.00 -4.71 -17.82
C THR A 171 -11.11 -5.06 -16.85
N ARG A 172 -10.79 -5.84 -15.80
CA ARG A 172 -11.76 -6.29 -14.83
C ARG A 172 -11.12 -6.50 -13.47
N VAL A 173 -11.87 -6.15 -12.42
CA VAL A 173 -11.53 -6.45 -11.03
C VAL A 173 -12.79 -6.94 -10.32
N ARG A 174 -12.66 -8.06 -9.63
CA ARG A 174 -13.69 -8.60 -8.75
C ARG A 174 -13.09 -8.79 -7.37
N TYR A 175 -13.84 -8.48 -6.33
CA TYR A 175 -13.46 -8.85 -4.97
C TYR A 175 -14.63 -9.53 -4.28
N GLY A 176 -14.31 -10.40 -3.32
CA GLY A 176 -15.26 -11.04 -2.42
C GLY A 176 -14.68 -11.02 -1.00
N VAL A 177 -15.56 -10.91 -0.02
CA VAL A 177 -15.20 -10.99 1.40
C VAL A 177 -15.88 -12.22 1.97
N GLU A 178 -15.08 -13.08 2.60
CA GLU A 178 -15.52 -14.30 3.25
C GLU A 178 -15.06 -14.28 4.71
N ASN A 179 -15.70 -15.06 5.59
CA ASN A 179 -15.26 -15.15 6.98
C ASN A 179 -14.00 -16.04 7.08
N SER A 180 -13.05 -15.62 7.90
CA SER A 180 -11.85 -16.35 8.27
C SER A 180 -11.85 -16.65 9.76
N ARG A 181 -11.31 -17.83 10.12
CA ARG A 181 -11.15 -18.25 11.51
C ARG A 181 -9.68 -18.19 11.89
N VAL A 182 -9.37 -17.43 12.93
CA VAL A 182 -8.03 -17.33 13.50
C VAL A 182 -8.10 -17.76 14.96
N GLY A 183 -7.58 -18.97 15.23
CA GLY A 183 -7.67 -19.59 16.55
C GLY A 183 -9.12 -19.83 16.98
N GLN A 184 -9.54 -19.12 18.04
CA GLN A 184 -10.90 -19.22 18.58
C GLN A 184 -11.87 -18.16 18.00
N LYS A 185 -11.37 -17.10 17.36
CA LYS A 185 -12.19 -16.04 16.76
C LYS A 185 -12.55 -16.39 15.31
N THR A 186 -13.81 -16.17 14.94
CA THR A 186 -14.39 -16.55 13.62
C THR A 186 -14.91 -15.36 12.82
N ASP A 187 -14.70 -14.15 13.31
CA ASP A 187 -15.25 -12.88 12.83
C ASP A 187 -14.24 -12.03 12.04
N TYR A 188 -13.11 -12.63 11.64
CA TYR A 188 -12.15 -11.97 10.75
C TYR A 188 -12.62 -12.05 9.29
N ASP A 189 -12.28 -11.04 8.51
CA ASP A 189 -12.52 -10.97 7.08
C ASP A 189 -11.33 -11.61 6.31
N LYS A 190 -11.65 -12.39 5.28
CA LYS A 190 -10.75 -12.83 4.22
C LYS A 190 -11.15 -12.12 2.93
N LEU A 191 -10.24 -11.33 2.38
CA LEU A 191 -10.42 -10.65 1.11
C LEU A 191 -9.88 -11.53 -0.02
N VAL A 192 -10.75 -11.91 -0.95
CA VAL A 192 -10.41 -12.57 -2.21
C VAL A 192 -10.50 -11.54 -3.32
N LEU A 193 -9.38 -11.24 -3.99
CA LEU A 193 -9.29 -10.26 -5.06
C LEU A 193 -8.87 -10.95 -6.36
N GLU A 194 -9.71 -10.87 -7.38
CA GLU A 194 -9.46 -11.38 -8.72
C GLU A 194 -9.22 -10.20 -9.69
N LEU A 195 -8.13 -10.28 -10.45
CA LEU A 195 -7.65 -9.19 -11.31
C LEU A 195 -7.38 -9.70 -12.73
N TRP A 196 -7.91 -8.99 -13.74
CA TRP A 196 -7.65 -9.22 -15.16
C TRP A 196 -6.99 -7.99 -15.79
N THR A 197 -5.84 -8.17 -16.44
CA THR A 197 -5.13 -7.14 -17.20
C THR A 197 -5.18 -7.45 -18.69
N ASP A 198 -4.81 -6.48 -19.51
CA ASP A 198 -4.76 -6.64 -20.97
C ASP A 198 -3.36 -6.98 -21.51
N GLY A 199 -2.42 -7.31 -20.62
CA GLY A 199 -1.04 -7.65 -20.95
C GLY A 199 -0.07 -6.47 -21.00
N ARG A 200 -0.54 -5.20 -20.92
CA ARG A 200 0.36 -4.03 -20.77
C ARG A 200 1.09 -4.03 -19.43
N ILE A 201 0.48 -4.62 -18.41
CA ILE A 201 1.02 -4.76 -17.06
C ILE A 201 0.65 -6.15 -16.51
N SER A 202 1.54 -6.75 -15.72
CA SER A 202 1.22 -7.99 -15.02
C SER A 202 0.25 -7.71 -13.86
N PRO A 203 -0.65 -8.65 -13.51
CA PRO A 203 -1.54 -8.52 -12.37
C PRO A 203 -0.80 -8.20 -11.05
N HIS A 204 0.40 -8.75 -10.86
CA HIS A 204 1.23 -8.49 -9.68
C HIS A 204 1.70 -7.04 -9.63
N SER A 205 2.27 -6.54 -10.74
CA SER A 205 2.72 -5.15 -10.81
C SER A 205 1.56 -4.16 -10.66
N ALA A 206 0.41 -4.46 -11.27
CA ALA A 206 -0.80 -3.63 -11.15
C ALA A 206 -1.29 -3.53 -9.70
N LEU A 207 -1.33 -4.64 -8.96
CA LEU A 207 -1.71 -4.64 -7.55
C LEU A 207 -0.73 -3.82 -6.71
N THR A 208 0.58 -4.03 -6.88
CA THR A 208 1.62 -3.29 -6.15
C THR A 208 1.53 -1.78 -6.39
N GLN A 209 1.37 -1.37 -7.66
CA GLN A 209 1.22 0.05 -8.02
C GLN A 209 -0.08 0.64 -7.44
N ALA A 210 -1.20 -0.08 -7.52
CA ALA A 210 -2.47 0.38 -6.96
C ALA A 210 -2.41 0.52 -5.43
N SER A 211 -1.80 -0.44 -4.73
CA SER A 211 -1.58 -0.35 -3.28
C SER A 211 -0.70 0.84 -2.91
N ALA A 212 0.37 1.11 -3.67
CA ALA A 212 1.24 2.27 -3.44
C ALA A 212 0.50 3.60 -3.66
N ILE A 213 -0.32 3.71 -4.71
CA ILE A 213 -1.16 4.89 -4.98
C ILE A 213 -2.17 5.10 -3.84
N LEU A 214 -2.84 4.02 -3.39
CA LEU A 214 -3.81 4.11 -2.30
C LEU A 214 -3.16 4.59 -1.00
N ARG A 215 -1.98 4.04 -0.65
CA ARG A 215 -1.21 4.48 0.52
C ARG A 215 -0.87 5.97 0.44
N LYS A 216 -0.37 6.42 -0.72
CA LYS A 216 -0.02 7.83 -0.94
C LYS A 216 -1.20 8.78 -0.73
N HIS A 217 -2.42 8.36 -1.07
CA HIS A 217 -3.62 9.16 -0.79
C HIS A 217 -4.00 9.20 0.69
N LEU A 218 -3.57 8.21 1.48
CA LEU A 218 -3.79 8.19 2.93
C LEU A 218 -2.76 9.02 3.71
N ASP A 219 -1.55 9.23 3.15
CA ASP A 219 -0.46 9.97 3.81
C ASP A 219 -0.89 11.39 4.28
N VAL A 220 -1.79 12.06 3.55
CA VAL A 220 -2.31 13.39 3.93
C VAL A 220 -3.08 13.36 5.24
N PHE A 221 -3.76 12.26 5.54
CA PHE A 221 -4.53 12.11 6.78
C PHE A 221 -3.67 11.68 7.96
N VAL A 222 -2.58 10.95 7.70
CA VAL A 222 -1.62 10.53 8.73
C VAL A 222 -0.82 11.73 9.24
N ASN A 223 -0.40 12.62 8.34
CA ASN A 223 0.43 13.78 8.68
C ASN A 223 -0.37 15.01 9.15
N TYR A 224 -1.68 14.85 9.42
CA TYR A 224 -2.53 15.95 9.86
C TYR A 224 -2.35 16.27 11.36
N ASP A 225 -1.84 15.32 12.15
CA ASP A 225 -1.58 15.51 13.58
C ASP A 225 -0.41 14.60 14.01
N ASP A 226 0.79 15.18 14.16
CA ASP A 226 2.03 14.46 14.55
C ASP A 226 1.96 13.86 15.98
N SER A 227 0.82 13.94 16.65
CA SER A 227 0.67 13.64 18.08
C SER A 227 -0.17 12.40 18.43
N LEU A 228 -0.87 11.74 17.49
CA LEU A 228 -1.97 10.82 17.88
C LEU A 228 -2.15 9.52 17.06
N VAL A 229 -1.11 8.92 16.49
CA VAL A 229 -1.25 7.57 15.92
C VAL A 229 -0.12 6.64 16.35
N GLU A 230 -0.08 6.30 17.64
CA GLU A 230 0.46 5.00 18.04
C GLU A 230 -0.53 3.94 17.55
N PHE A 231 -0.27 3.37 16.37
CA PHE A 231 -0.83 2.06 16.09
C PHE A 231 -0.35 1.16 17.22
N GLU A 232 -1.28 0.56 17.98
CA GLU A 232 -0.95 -0.60 18.83
C GLU A 232 -0.25 -1.59 17.90
N ALA A 233 1.09 -1.57 17.94
CA ALA A 233 1.90 -2.48 17.18
C ALA A 233 1.39 -3.87 17.59
N ALA A 234 0.93 -4.64 16.60
CA ALA A 234 0.67 -6.06 16.80
C ALA A 234 1.86 -6.59 17.60
N PRO A 235 1.63 -7.30 18.74
CA PRO A 235 2.70 -7.67 19.64
C PRO A 235 3.80 -8.27 18.79
N GLU A 236 4.95 -7.58 18.76
CA GLU A 236 6.08 -7.96 17.93
C GLU A 236 6.27 -9.46 18.15
N THR A 237 6.20 -10.19 17.04
CA THR A 237 6.44 -11.63 16.99
C THR A 237 7.57 -11.95 17.95
N GLN A 238 7.26 -12.65 19.03
CA GLN A 238 8.20 -13.06 20.05
C GLN A 238 9.35 -13.79 19.36
N THR A 239 10.44 -13.08 19.12
CA THR A 239 11.70 -13.65 18.67
C THR A 239 12.15 -14.65 19.73
N GLU A 240 12.66 -15.81 19.33
CA GLU A 240 13.13 -16.86 20.24
C GLU A 240 14.14 -16.30 21.26
N GLU A 241 14.96 -15.32 20.85
CA GLU A 241 15.89 -14.56 21.70
C GLU A 241 15.20 -13.81 22.86
N ASN A 242 14.03 -13.23 22.64
CA ASN A 242 13.25 -12.55 23.69
C ASN A 242 12.67 -13.55 24.70
N SER A 243 12.41 -14.80 24.28
CA SER A 243 11.92 -15.86 25.17
C SER A 243 13.02 -16.38 26.10
N GLU A 244 14.25 -16.52 25.60
CA GLU A 244 15.41 -16.95 26.39
C GLU A 244 15.84 -15.87 27.37
N LEU A 245 15.87 -14.61 26.91
CA LEU A 245 16.16 -13.47 27.78
C LEU A 245 15.10 -13.33 28.88
N ARG A 246 13.81 -13.50 28.57
CA ARG A 246 12.74 -13.53 29.59
C ARG A 246 12.91 -14.66 30.60
N LYS A 247 13.32 -15.86 30.17
CA LYS A 247 13.59 -16.98 31.09
C LYS A 247 14.77 -16.68 32.02
N LEU A 248 15.86 -16.15 31.47
CA LEU A 248 17.04 -15.75 32.23
C LEU A 248 16.73 -14.63 33.24
N LEU A 249 15.98 -13.61 32.82
CA LEU A 249 15.63 -12.47 33.66
C LEU A 249 14.61 -12.81 34.75
N ASN A 250 13.79 -13.84 34.58
CA ASN A 250 12.83 -14.31 35.59
C ASN A 250 13.35 -15.48 36.44
N MET A 251 14.58 -15.95 36.20
CA MET A 251 15.24 -16.97 37.01
C MET A 251 15.39 -16.48 38.46
N SER A 252 15.25 -17.37 39.44
CA SER A 252 15.43 -17.00 40.84
C SER A 252 16.90 -16.80 41.17
N VAL A 253 17.20 -15.81 42.03
CA VAL A 253 18.55 -15.59 42.54
C VAL A 253 19.09 -16.80 43.32
N ASN A 254 18.20 -17.63 43.90
CA ASN A 254 18.59 -18.85 44.61
C ASN A 254 19.07 -19.98 43.68
N GLU A 255 18.77 -19.90 42.38
CA GLU A 255 19.22 -20.88 41.38
C GLU A 255 20.63 -20.55 40.85
N ILE A 256 21.13 -19.35 41.11
CA ILE A 256 22.53 -19.00 40.85
C ILE A 256 23.39 -19.56 41.99
N GLU A 257 24.47 -20.25 41.64
CA GLU A 257 25.48 -20.77 42.57
C GLU A 257 26.29 -19.64 43.27
N LEU A 258 25.63 -18.90 44.15
CA LEU A 258 26.22 -17.85 44.98
C LEU A 258 26.61 -18.40 46.35
N SER A 259 27.61 -17.78 46.99
CA SER A 259 27.92 -18.07 48.38
C SER A 259 26.72 -17.82 49.29
N VAL A 260 26.65 -18.59 50.38
CA VAL A 260 25.63 -18.46 51.45
C VAL A 260 25.51 -17.02 51.96
N ARG A 261 26.61 -16.25 51.91
CA ARG A 261 26.62 -14.83 52.31
C ARG A 261 25.91 -13.94 51.28
N ALA A 262 26.22 -14.10 49.99
CA ALA A 262 25.63 -13.31 48.92
C ALA A 262 24.12 -13.58 48.79
N ALA A 263 23.69 -14.85 48.83
CA ALA A 263 22.27 -15.24 48.77
C ALA A 263 21.46 -14.64 49.95
N ASN A 264 21.99 -14.73 51.18
CA ASN A 264 21.31 -14.14 52.35
C ASN A 264 21.25 -12.60 52.30
N CYS A 265 22.26 -11.95 51.74
CA CYS A 265 22.22 -10.49 51.52
C CYS A 265 21.15 -10.08 50.49
N LEU A 266 21.00 -10.85 49.40
CA LEU A 266 20.01 -10.58 48.35
C LEU A 266 18.58 -10.83 48.82
N ASN A 267 18.35 -11.91 49.58
CA ASN A 267 17.06 -12.18 50.20
C ASN A 267 16.67 -11.08 51.21
N ASN A 268 17.62 -10.58 52.01
CA ASN A 268 17.38 -9.44 52.92
C ASN A 268 17.13 -8.11 52.19
N ALA A 269 17.59 -7.98 50.94
CA ALA A 269 17.37 -6.82 50.09
C ALA A 269 16.08 -6.92 49.26
N ASN A 270 15.27 -7.97 49.45
CA ASN A 270 14.08 -8.31 48.66
C ASN A 270 14.36 -8.44 47.15
N ILE A 271 15.57 -8.84 46.78
CA ILE A 271 15.96 -9.10 45.39
C ILE A 271 15.79 -10.60 45.15
N THR A 272 14.72 -10.97 44.43
CA THR A 272 14.30 -12.38 44.29
C THR A 272 14.61 -12.96 42.91
N SER A 273 14.80 -12.09 41.91
CA SER A 273 15.00 -12.46 40.51
C SER A 273 16.30 -11.88 39.95
N VAL A 274 16.94 -12.59 39.01
CA VAL A 274 18.19 -12.19 38.35
C VAL A 274 18.04 -10.85 37.64
N GLY A 275 16.89 -10.63 37.02
CA GLY A 275 16.65 -9.38 36.31
C GLY A 275 16.49 -8.17 37.26
N GLN A 276 15.95 -8.37 38.47
CA GLN A 276 15.95 -7.32 39.50
C GLN A 276 17.36 -7.00 40.00
N LEU A 277 18.23 -8.01 40.06
CA LEU A 277 19.63 -7.86 40.43
C LEU A 277 20.42 -7.07 39.38
N ALA A 278 20.22 -7.35 38.09
CA ALA A 278 20.89 -6.66 36.98
C ALA A 278 20.53 -5.16 36.90
N MET A 279 19.33 -4.77 37.35
CA MET A 279 18.93 -3.35 37.39
C MET A 279 19.58 -2.54 38.52
N LYS A 280 20.14 -3.21 39.54
CA LYS A 280 20.80 -2.51 40.66
C LYS A 280 22.21 -2.11 40.30
N THR A 281 22.58 -0.90 40.71
CA THR A 281 23.92 -0.38 40.50
C THR A 281 24.89 -0.88 41.58
N GLU A 282 26.19 -0.94 41.27
CA GLU A 282 27.22 -1.34 42.24
C GLU A 282 27.19 -0.48 43.52
N ALA A 283 26.90 0.81 43.37
CA ALA A 283 26.80 1.77 44.47
C ALA A 283 25.60 1.52 45.38
N GLU A 284 24.49 1.01 44.85
CA GLU A 284 23.31 0.62 45.64
C GLU A 284 23.54 -0.69 46.37
N MET A 285 24.23 -1.64 45.73
CA MET A 285 24.55 -2.93 46.33
C MET A 285 25.41 -2.80 47.59
N LEU A 286 26.38 -1.86 47.58
CA LEU A 286 27.24 -1.57 48.73
C LEU A 286 26.52 -0.92 49.93
N LYS A 287 25.28 -0.44 49.76
CA LYS A 287 24.49 0.14 50.87
C LYS A 287 23.80 -0.92 51.71
N TYR A 288 23.68 -2.15 51.22
CA TYR A 288 22.99 -3.22 51.95
C TYR A 288 23.81 -3.70 53.15
N ARG A 289 23.10 -3.93 54.26
CA ARG A 289 23.71 -4.36 55.53
C ARG A 289 24.43 -5.70 55.34
N ASN A 290 25.68 -5.76 55.80
CA ASN A 290 26.56 -6.93 55.69
C ASN A 290 27.00 -7.30 54.25
N PHE A 291 26.81 -6.40 53.29
CA PHE A 291 27.29 -6.56 51.92
C PHE A 291 28.74 -6.08 51.79
N GLY A 292 29.64 -6.94 51.30
CA GLY A 292 31.08 -6.66 51.24
C GLY A 292 31.65 -6.74 49.82
N LYS A 293 32.85 -6.17 49.61
CA LYS A 293 33.55 -6.18 48.31
C LYS A 293 33.71 -7.59 47.71
N LYS A 294 33.88 -8.61 48.56
CA LYS A 294 34.01 -10.01 48.12
C LYS A 294 32.71 -10.56 47.52
N SER A 295 31.56 -10.24 48.09
CA SER A 295 30.24 -10.64 47.58
C SER A 295 29.84 -9.83 46.34
N LEU A 296 30.27 -8.58 46.24
CA LEU A 296 30.06 -7.76 45.04
C LEU A 296 30.78 -8.35 43.83
N ASN A 297 32.05 -8.73 43.98
CA ASN A 297 32.83 -9.34 42.90
C ASN A 297 32.23 -10.69 42.49
N GLU A 298 31.81 -11.51 43.46
CA GLU A 298 31.15 -12.79 43.19
C GLU A 298 29.87 -12.64 42.35
N ILE A 299 29.03 -11.64 42.68
CA ILE A 299 27.82 -11.34 41.90
C ILE A 299 28.17 -10.83 40.48
N LYS A 300 29.21 -10.01 40.36
CA LYS A 300 29.65 -9.46 39.07
C LYS A 300 30.17 -10.57 38.15
N ASP A 301 30.97 -11.48 38.69
CA ASP A 301 31.51 -12.61 37.95
C ASP A 301 30.36 -13.52 37.48
N LYS A 302 29.40 -13.85 38.37
CA LYS A 302 28.24 -14.68 38.01
C LYS A 302 27.26 -14.05 37.04
N LEU A 303 27.01 -12.74 37.14
CA LEU A 303 26.23 -12.03 36.13
C LEU A 303 26.94 -12.01 34.78
N SER A 304 28.27 -11.86 34.78
CA SER A 304 29.06 -11.87 33.54
C SER A 304 29.07 -13.24 32.85
N GLU A 305 29.07 -14.34 33.62
CA GLU A 305 28.88 -15.71 33.09
C GLU A 305 27.53 -15.88 32.38
N LEU A 306 26.50 -15.17 32.84
CA LEU A 306 25.16 -15.15 32.25
C LEU A 306 24.98 -14.09 31.16
N GLY A 307 26.05 -13.36 30.79
CA GLY A 307 26.01 -12.30 29.79
C GLY A 307 25.31 -11.01 30.25
N LEU A 308 25.11 -10.83 31.56
CA LEU A 308 24.44 -9.68 32.17
C LEU A 308 25.43 -8.81 32.96
N GLY A 309 25.05 -7.55 33.19
CA GLY A 309 25.83 -6.58 33.96
C GLY A 309 24.99 -5.87 35.03
N LEU A 310 25.66 -5.27 36.02
CA LEU A 310 25.01 -4.42 37.03
C LEU A 310 24.71 -3.04 36.46
N GLY A 311 23.52 -2.50 36.75
CA GLY A 311 23.06 -1.20 36.29
C GLY A 311 22.51 -1.18 34.85
N MET A 312 22.08 -2.34 34.33
CA MET A 312 21.44 -2.41 33.02
C MET A 312 20.04 -1.78 33.08
N LYS A 313 19.71 -0.97 32.06
CA LYS A 313 18.35 -0.48 31.84
C LYS A 313 17.57 -1.53 31.08
N LEU A 314 16.83 -2.36 31.81
CA LEU A 314 15.98 -3.41 31.25
C LEU A 314 14.53 -2.92 31.17
N ASP A 315 13.82 -3.32 30.12
CA ASP A 315 12.42 -2.97 29.89
C ASP A 315 11.52 -3.66 30.96
N PRO A 316 10.70 -2.90 31.71
CA PRO A 316 9.75 -3.43 32.68
C PRO A 316 8.79 -4.51 32.14
N ALA A 317 8.56 -4.55 30.82
CA ALA A 317 7.68 -5.53 30.18
C ALA A 317 8.25 -6.96 30.08
N LEU A 318 9.53 -7.17 30.42
CA LEU A 318 10.21 -8.46 30.37
C LEU A 318 10.14 -9.26 31.69
N PHE A 319 9.55 -8.69 32.75
CA PHE A 319 9.47 -9.29 34.08
C PHE A 319 8.05 -9.75 34.42
N ASP A 320 7.88 -10.97 34.95
CA ASP A 320 6.58 -11.48 35.41
C ASP A 320 6.19 -10.96 36.82
N GLY A 321 7.02 -10.11 37.42
CA GLY A 321 6.95 -9.70 38.83
C GLY A 321 6.20 -8.39 39.14
N SER A 322 5.74 -7.61 38.16
CA SER A 322 4.93 -6.41 38.42
C SER A 322 3.42 -6.73 38.38
N GLY A 323 2.96 -7.55 39.32
CA GLY A 323 1.55 -7.85 39.52
C GLY A 323 0.85 -6.88 40.48
N ARG A 324 0.09 -5.95 39.90
CA ARG A 324 -1.19 -5.36 40.38
C ARG A 324 -1.28 -4.75 41.79
N GLY A 325 -1.58 -3.44 41.81
CA GLY A 325 -2.32 -2.82 42.91
C GLY A 325 -2.31 -1.29 42.86
N GLY A 326 -3.25 -0.66 42.14
CA GLY A 326 -3.42 0.79 42.21
C GLY A 326 -4.14 1.39 41.01
N SER A 327 -5.47 1.43 41.09
CA SER A 327 -6.35 2.51 40.62
C SER A 327 -5.86 3.39 39.47
N ALA A 328 -6.53 3.28 38.32
CA ALA A 328 -6.72 4.39 37.41
C ALA A 328 -7.30 5.58 38.18
N PHE A 329 -6.49 6.57 38.55
CA PHE A 329 -6.87 7.96 38.83
C PHE A 329 -5.63 8.72 39.33
N SER A 330 -5.05 9.57 38.48
CA SER A 330 -4.50 10.89 38.84
C SER A 330 -3.60 11.39 37.71
N TYR A 331 -4.14 12.17 36.79
CA TYR A 331 -3.47 13.34 36.19
C TYR A 331 -4.51 14.19 35.43
N PHE A 332 -5.57 14.57 36.14
CA PHE A 332 -6.18 15.88 35.89
C PHE A 332 -5.41 16.86 36.77
N LYS A 333 -4.53 17.64 36.14
CA LYS A 333 -4.10 18.91 36.69
C LYS A 333 -4.91 19.94 35.95
N GLU A 334 -5.88 20.52 36.66
CA GLU A 334 -6.58 21.73 36.25
C GLU A 334 -5.54 22.82 36.01
N ASP A 335 -5.45 23.29 34.78
CA ASP A 335 -5.10 24.69 34.51
C ASP A 335 -6.40 25.37 34.05
N GLU A 336 -7.08 25.98 35.01
CA GLU A 336 -8.05 27.03 34.76
C GLU A 336 -7.33 28.21 34.09
N ARG A 337 -7.57 28.43 32.80
CA ARG A 337 -7.76 29.77 32.22
C ARG A 337 -8.83 29.74 31.14
N GLY A 338 -10.06 29.95 31.59
CA GLY A 338 -11.00 30.94 31.05
C GLY A 338 -11.37 30.88 29.57
N GLY A 339 -12.61 30.46 29.32
CA GLY A 339 -13.31 30.71 28.05
C GLY A 339 -14.43 29.71 27.77
N GLY A 340 -15.34 29.52 28.73
CA GLY A 340 -16.46 28.60 28.57
C GLY A 340 -17.48 29.07 27.53
N LEU A 341 -18.12 28.09 26.88
CA LEU A 341 -19.21 28.22 25.89
C LEU A 341 -20.34 29.21 26.28
N ASP A 342 -20.50 29.57 27.55
CA ASP A 342 -21.46 30.58 28.02
C ASP A 342 -21.23 31.97 27.41
N SER A 343 -19.98 32.36 27.09
CA SER A 343 -19.72 33.63 26.42
C SER A 343 -20.12 33.64 24.94
N LEU A 344 -20.17 32.47 24.30
CA LEU A 344 -20.58 32.30 22.90
C LEU A 344 -22.09 32.18 22.74
N ILE A 345 -22.79 31.66 23.76
CA ILE A 345 -24.26 31.56 23.75
C ILE A 345 -24.90 32.94 23.97
N THR A 346 -24.29 33.79 24.79
CA THR A 346 -24.79 35.16 25.06
C THR A 346 -24.58 36.12 23.87
N GLN A 347 -23.66 35.82 22.94
CA GLN A 347 -23.42 36.64 21.74
C GLN A 347 -24.37 36.35 20.57
N ASN A 348 -25.09 35.23 20.58
CA ASN A 348 -25.93 34.80 19.45
C ASN A 348 -27.44 34.80 19.75
N LEU A 349 -27.86 35.37 20.89
CA LEU A 349 -29.27 35.36 21.34
C LEU A 349 -29.79 36.73 21.79
N GLY A 350 -29.16 37.83 21.38
CA GLY A 350 -29.63 39.18 21.64
C GLY A 350 -29.62 40.03 20.38
N ASP A 351 -30.71 39.96 19.61
CA ASP A 351 -31.24 41.05 18.78
C ASP A 351 -32.53 40.54 18.12
N GLU A 352 -33.58 40.37 18.92
CA GLU A 352 -34.96 40.39 18.44
C GLU A 352 -35.85 40.88 19.61
N ASP A 353 -36.50 42.02 19.35
CA ASP A 353 -37.66 42.62 20.01
C ASP A 353 -37.48 43.39 21.34
N ASP A 354 -37.54 44.73 21.22
CA ASP A 354 -38.50 45.66 21.87
C ASP A 354 -37.88 47.08 21.87
N GLU A 355 -38.53 48.21 21.61
CA GLU A 355 -39.83 48.65 21.11
C GLU A 355 -39.70 50.21 20.94
N GLU A 356 -40.67 50.84 20.29
CA GLU A 356 -40.96 52.31 20.19
C GLU A 356 -40.26 53.19 19.12
#